data_AF-A0A4Y7IHN8-F1
#
_entry.id   AF-A0A4Y7IHN8-F1
#
_cell.length_a   1.000
_cell.length_b   1.000
_cell.length_c   1.000
_cell.angle_alpha   90.00
_cell.angle_beta   90.00
_cell.angle_gamma   90.00
#
_symmetry.space_group_name_H-M   'P 1'
#
loop_
_entity.id
_entity.type
_entity.pdbx_description
1 polymer ?
#
loop_
_entity_poly.entity_id
_entity_poly.type
_entity_poly.pdbx_seq_one_letter_code
_entity_poly.pdbx_strand_id
1 'polypeptide(L)'
;MNDRFLKIALYQGYTSTKVRKISAAAANVDESKDPSTDPTLLCCAFKKHRIYLFREECPKTVDNFITLCRNGYYNNVIFHEVVRGVVIKTGSPRGPLTNGVSIWGGNFEDKFHESLRDDLPFTVSMDNEGEPNTNGSRFLITDAVAHPERDNKHTVFGRVVKGMDVVQVYYLSSRTCKQTSN
;
A
#
# COMPACT_ATOMS: atom_id res chain seq x y z
N MET A 1 8.10 -7.68 -21.92
CA MET A 1 8.84 -6.41 -21.73
C MET A 1 8.93 -6.20 -20.22
N ASN A 2 10.07 -6.54 -19.62
CA ASN A 2 10.29 -6.54 -18.17
C ASN A 2 10.51 -5.10 -17.68
N ASP A 3 9.42 -4.34 -17.56
CA ASP A 3 9.49 -2.97 -17.09
C ASP A 3 9.74 -2.94 -15.57
N ARG A 4 11.00 -2.72 -15.19
CA ARG A 4 11.39 -2.38 -13.82
C ARG A 4 10.99 -0.94 -13.53
N PHE A 5 9.76 -0.74 -13.06
CA PHE A 5 9.21 0.60 -12.76
C PHE A 5 9.99 1.31 -11.64
N LEU A 6 10.50 2.50 -11.96
CA LEU A 6 11.26 3.36 -11.06
C LEU A 6 10.36 4.49 -10.52
N LYS A 7 9.75 4.25 -9.34
CA LYS A 7 9.72 5.11 -8.12
C LYS A 7 8.38 5.15 -7.38
N ILE A 8 8.45 4.89 -6.08
CA ILE A 8 7.52 5.36 -5.03
C ILE A 8 8.37 5.84 -3.86
N ALA A 9 8.02 6.98 -3.26
CA ALA A 9 8.60 7.43 -2.00
C ALA A 9 7.49 7.86 -1.02
N LEU A 10 7.31 7.08 0.05
CA LEU A 10 6.31 7.32 1.10
C LEU A 10 7.01 7.94 2.32
N TYR A 11 6.45 9.02 2.84
CA TYR A 11 7.09 9.91 3.82
C TYR A 11 6.52 9.70 5.22
N GLN A 12 7.38 9.63 6.23
CA GLN A 12 7.02 9.70 7.65
C GLN A 12 7.32 11.14 8.09
N GLY A 13 6.29 11.96 8.34
CA GLY A 13 6.44 13.35 8.76
C GLY A 13 7.46 13.57 9.90
N TYR A 14 7.92 14.82 10.05
CA TYR A 14 8.92 15.21 11.06
C TYR A 14 8.53 14.79 12.49
N THR A 15 9.41 14.05 13.17
CA THR A 15 9.67 14.22 14.60
C THR A 15 11.16 14.48 14.81
N SER A 16 11.47 15.44 15.68
CA SER A 16 12.82 15.88 15.98
C SER A 16 13.72 14.73 16.45
N THR A 17 14.97 14.78 15.97
CA THR A 17 16.23 14.19 16.49
C THR A 17 16.59 12.69 16.26
N LYS A 18 17.70 12.54 15.52
CA LYS A 18 18.80 11.55 15.56
C LYS A 18 18.44 10.06 15.57
N VAL A 19 18.76 9.35 14.47
CA VAL A 19 18.92 7.89 14.47
C VAL A 19 20.24 7.47 13.81
N ARG A 20 20.94 6.55 14.50
CA ARG A 20 22.24 5.95 14.19
C ARG A 20 22.14 4.84 13.12
N LYS A 21 23.26 4.58 12.44
CA LYS A 21 23.48 3.53 11.41
C LYS A 21 23.24 2.11 11.94
N ILE A 22 22.64 1.23 11.11
CA ILE A 22 22.75 -0.23 11.24
C ILE A 22 22.94 -0.89 9.86
N SER A 23 23.85 -1.86 9.84
CA SER A 23 24.45 -2.65 8.75
C SER A 23 23.48 -3.61 8.01
N ALA A 24 23.95 -4.13 6.88
CA ALA A 24 23.30 -5.00 5.90
C ALA A 24 23.41 -6.51 6.18
N ALA A 25 22.51 -7.30 5.58
CA ALA A 25 22.75 -8.68 5.12
C ALA A 25 21.69 -9.10 4.08
N ALA A 26 22.08 -9.97 3.14
CA ALA A 26 21.43 -10.26 1.86
C ALA A 26 20.65 -11.59 1.84
N ALA A 27 19.84 -11.80 0.79
CA ALA A 27 19.48 -13.15 0.33
C ALA A 27 19.15 -13.13 -1.18
N ASN A 28 19.83 -14.01 -1.92
CA ASN A 28 19.77 -14.27 -3.36
C ASN A 28 18.55 -15.11 -3.73
N VAL A 29 17.99 -14.91 -4.95
CA VAL A 29 17.19 -15.94 -5.65
C VAL A 29 17.46 -15.84 -7.15
N ASP A 30 17.60 -17.03 -7.73
CA ASP A 30 18.09 -17.50 -9.03
C ASP A 30 17.24 -17.08 -10.25
N GLU A 31 17.92 -16.89 -11.39
CA GLU A 31 17.40 -16.42 -12.69
C GLU A 31 17.21 -17.60 -13.66
N SER A 32 15.99 -18.14 -13.78
CA SER A 32 15.58 -18.85 -15.01
C SER A 32 14.11 -19.27 -15.01
N LYS A 33 13.24 -18.37 -15.48
CA LYS A 33 11.99 -18.63 -16.22
C LYS A 33 11.39 -17.27 -16.59
N ASP A 34 10.88 -17.13 -17.81
CA ASP A 34 10.14 -15.94 -18.25
C ASP A 34 8.63 -16.25 -18.22
N PRO A 35 7.93 -16.04 -17.09
CA PRO A 35 6.48 -16.00 -17.05
C PRO A 35 6.03 -14.55 -17.23
N SER A 36 4.88 -14.35 -17.87
CA SER A 36 4.09 -13.11 -17.81
C SER A 36 4.05 -12.60 -16.37
N THR A 37 4.96 -11.70 -16.01
CA THR A 37 5.22 -11.38 -14.60
C THR A 37 4.41 -10.17 -14.24
N ASP A 38 3.49 -10.35 -13.29
CA ASP A 38 2.80 -9.22 -12.69
C ASP A 38 3.81 -8.17 -12.20
N PRO A 39 3.52 -6.88 -12.39
CA PRO A 39 4.43 -5.82 -12.04
C PRO A 39 4.69 -5.82 -10.53
N THR A 40 5.94 -6.12 -10.15
CA THR A 40 6.38 -5.97 -8.76
C THR A 40 6.78 -4.52 -8.52
N LEU A 41 6.16 -3.88 -7.54
CA LEU A 41 6.26 -2.44 -7.30
C LEU A 41 7.04 -2.14 -6.01
N LEU A 42 7.97 -1.19 -6.09
CA LEU A 42 8.94 -0.88 -5.04
C LEU A 42 8.51 0.34 -4.19
N CYS A 43 7.93 0.15 -3.01
CA CYS A 43 7.71 1.24 -2.06
C CYS A 43 8.99 1.52 -1.26
N CYS A 44 9.54 2.72 -1.32
CA CYS A 44 10.70 3.12 -0.52
C CYS A 44 10.27 4.19 0.51
N ALA A 45 9.81 3.78 1.68
CA ALA A 45 9.84 4.66 2.85
C ALA A 45 11.15 4.48 3.64
N PHE A 46 11.66 3.25 3.78
CA PHE A 46 12.88 3.05 4.57
C PHE A 46 13.75 1.83 4.23
N LYS A 47 13.42 1.06 3.19
CA LYS A 47 14.23 0.00 2.52
C LYS A 47 13.28 -0.82 1.65
N LYS A 48 13.58 -0.92 0.35
CA LYS A 48 13.03 -1.84 -0.69
C LYS A 48 11.76 -2.64 -0.31
N HIS A 49 10.60 -2.01 -0.10
CA HIS A 49 9.34 -2.77 0.01
C HIS A 49 8.95 -3.24 -1.37
N ARG A 50 8.52 -4.50 -1.52
CA ARG A 50 8.01 -5.00 -2.80
C ARG A 50 6.55 -5.36 -2.61
N ILE A 51 5.68 -4.84 -3.47
CA ILE A 51 4.28 -5.21 -3.57
C ILE A 51 4.13 -6.02 -4.86
N TYR A 52 3.59 -7.22 -4.75
CA TYR A 52 3.08 -7.99 -5.89
C TYR A 52 1.68 -7.48 -6.22
N LEU A 53 1.37 -7.27 -7.49
CA LEU A 53 0.09 -6.71 -7.95
C LEU A 53 -0.71 -7.76 -8.72
N PHE A 54 -2.02 -7.84 -8.49
CA PHE A 54 -2.91 -8.82 -9.11
C PHE A 54 -3.55 -8.23 -10.37
N ARG A 55 -2.78 -8.09 -11.45
CA ARG A 55 -3.24 -7.35 -12.64
C ARG A 55 -4.27 -8.14 -13.43
N GLU A 56 -4.16 -9.47 -13.46
CA GLU A 56 -5.09 -10.32 -14.20
C GLU A 56 -6.51 -10.23 -13.62
N GLU A 57 -6.63 -10.23 -12.29
CA GLU A 57 -7.90 -10.16 -11.58
C GLU A 57 -8.46 -8.73 -11.48
N CYS A 58 -7.58 -7.74 -11.28
CA CYS A 58 -7.94 -6.35 -11.03
C CYS A 58 -7.22 -5.35 -11.96
N PRO A 59 -7.37 -5.48 -13.30
CA PRO A 59 -6.56 -4.73 -14.26
C PRO A 59 -6.72 -3.22 -14.12
N LYS A 60 -7.96 -2.73 -13.94
CA LYS A 60 -8.25 -1.31 -13.78
C LYS A 60 -7.62 -0.71 -12.53
N THR A 61 -7.72 -1.41 -11.40
CA THR A 61 -7.13 -0.97 -10.12
C THR A 61 -5.61 -0.92 -10.20
N VAL A 62 -5.00 -1.96 -10.79
CA VAL A 62 -3.56 -2.04 -10.96
C VAL A 62 -3.06 -0.97 -11.95
N ASP A 63 -3.78 -0.72 -13.05
CA ASP A 63 -3.42 0.32 -14.01
C ASP A 63 -3.51 1.73 -13.40
N ASN A 64 -4.54 1.99 -12.59
CA ASN A 64 -4.67 3.22 -11.82
C ASN A 64 -3.44 3.40 -10.90
N PHE A 65 -3.17 2.40 -10.07
CA PHE A 65 -2.09 2.45 -9.09
C PHE A 65 -0.72 2.63 -9.74
N ILE A 66 -0.38 1.84 -10.76
CA ILE A 66 0.91 1.93 -11.48
C ILE A 66 1.06 3.29 -12.16
N THR A 67 0.01 3.78 -12.80
CA THR A 67 0.07 5.06 -13.51
C THR A 67 0.26 6.23 -12.53
N LEU A 68 -0.44 6.23 -11.39
CA LEU A 68 -0.21 7.21 -10.32
C LEU A 68 1.24 7.13 -9.79
N CYS A 69 1.79 5.93 -9.62
CA CYS A 69 3.19 5.76 -9.22
C CYS A 69 4.16 6.34 -10.26
N ARG A 70 3.97 6.01 -11.55
CA ARG A 70 4.80 6.53 -12.65
C ARG A 70 4.76 8.05 -12.75
N ASN A 71 3.59 8.64 -12.47
CA ASN A 71 3.40 10.09 -12.48
C ASN A 71 3.97 10.76 -11.20
N GLY A 72 4.53 10.00 -10.26
CA GLY A 72 5.06 10.52 -9.01
C GLY A 72 3.97 11.04 -8.07
N TYR A 73 2.70 10.66 -8.28
CA TYR A 73 1.56 11.10 -7.49
C TYR A 73 1.70 10.73 -6.01
N TYR A 74 2.32 9.57 -5.74
CA TYR A 74 2.57 9.10 -4.38
C TYR A 74 3.89 9.60 -3.77
N ASN A 75 4.63 10.48 -4.43
CA ASN A 75 5.87 11.03 -3.88
C ASN A 75 5.57 11.93 -2.68
N ASN A 76 6.27 11.68 -1.57
CA ASN A 76 6.10 12.39 -0.30
C ASN A 76 4.70 12.26 0.30
N VAL A 77 3.90 11.30 -0.16
CA VAL A 77 2.62 10.99 0.45
C VAL A 77 2.85 10.31 1.80
N ILE A 78 2.14 10.79 2.81
CA ILE A 78 2.21 10.27 4.18
C ILE A 78 1.24 9.12 4.39
N PHE A 79 1.61 8.23 5.31
CA PHE A 79 0.65 7.37 5.99
C PHE A 79 -0.17 8.22 6.96
N HIS A 80 -1.45 8.46 6.65
CA HIS A 80 -2.26 9.43 7.38
C HIS A 80 -3.13 8.80 8.48
N GLU A 81 -3.37 7.49 8.43
CA GLU A 81 -4.12 6.77 9.46
C GLU A 81 -3.48 5.40 9.72
N VAL A 82 -3.34 5.05 11.00
CA VAL A 82 -2.91 3.72 11.43
C VAL A 82 -3.94 3.21 12.43
N VAL A 83 -4.78 2.27 11.98
CA VAL A 83 -5.69 1.52 12.86
C VAL A 83 -4.93 0.31 13.36
N ARG A 84 -4.44 0.41 14.60
CA ARG A 84 -3.57 -0.59 15.20
C ARG A 84 -4.25 -1.97 15.20
N GLY A 85 -3.56 -2.97 14.64
CA GLY A 85 -4.10 -4.33 14.56
C GLY A 85 -5.06 -4.55 13.38
N VAL A 86 -5.17 -3.59 12.45
CA VAL A 86 -6.13 -3.64 11.35
C VAL A 86 -5.49 -3.16 10.05
N VAL A 87 -5.34 -1.86 9.84
CA VAL A 87 -4.89 -1.27 8.56
C VAL A 87 -4.01 -0.04 8.75
N ILE A 88 -3.09 0.17 7.83
CA ILE A 88 -2.43 1.46 7.58
C ILE A 88 -3.02 2.04 6.30
N LYS A 89 -3.47 3.31 6.33
CA LYS A 89 -4.03 4.00 5.16
C LYS A 89 -3.10 5.08 4.63
N THR A 90 -3.06 5.22 3.31
CA THR A 90 -2.21 6.17 2.59
C THR A 90 -2.78 6.47 1.20
N GLY A 91 -2.02 7.18 0.36
CA GLY A 91 -2.35 7.40 -1.04
C GLY A 91 -3.12 8.69 -1.35
N SER A 92 -3.18 9.63 -0.39
CA SER A 92 -3.73 10.98 -0.60
C SER A 92 -2.63 12.04 -0.53
N PRO A 93 -2.34 12.79 -1.63
CA PRO A 93 -1.33 13.84 -1.64
C PRO A 93 -1.63 15.03 -0.73
N ARG A 94 -2.90 15.28 -0.43
CA ARG A 94 -3.33 16.38 0.46
C ARG A 94 -3.64 15.88 1.89
N GLY A 95 -3.19 14.67 2.24
CA GLY A 95 -3.40 14.10 3.57
C GLY A 95 -4.82 13.55 3.78
N PRO A 96 -5.26 13.33 5.03
CA PRO A 96 -6.51 12.62 5.34
C PRO A 96 -7.78 13.38 4.94
N LEU A 97 -7.67 14.68 4.63
CA LEU A 97 -8.81 15.54 4.30
C LEU A 97 -9.29 15.38 2.85
N THR A 98 -8.60 14.58 2.03
CA THR A 98 -9.04 14.33 0.65
C THR A 98 -8.99 12.84 0.34
N ASN A 99 -9.98 12.33 -0.39
CA ASN A 99 -10.03 10.93 -0.84
C ASN A 99 -9.05 10.62 -1.98
N GLY A 100 -8.39 11.67 -2.49
CA GLY A 100 -7.56 11.59 -3.68
C GLY A 100 -8.39 11.33 -4.95
N VAL A 101 -7.74 11.21 -6.11
CA VAL A 101 -8.43 11.01 -7.38
C VAL A 101 -7.73 9.92 -8.19
N SER A 102 -8.50 9.13 -8.92
CA SER A 102 -7.94 8.18 -9.88
C SER A 102 -7.31 8.90 -11.07
N ILE A 103 -6.63 8.13 -11.93
CA ILE A 103 -6.10 8.65 -13.20
C ILE A 103 -7.19 9.15 -14.18
N TRP A 104 -8.45 8.80 -13.94
CA TRP A 104 -9.59 9.27 -14.73
C TRP A 104 -10.24 10.54 -14.16
N GLY A 105 -9.66 11.15 -13.11
CA GLY A 105 -10.14 12.41 -12.54
C GLY A 105 -11.33 12.28 -11.59
N GLY A 106 -11.73 11.06 -11.24
CA GLY A 106 -12.84 10.80 -10.32
C GLY A 106 -12.76 9.41 -9.68
N ASN A 107 -13.89 8.90 -9.22
CA ASN A 107 -13.98 7.59 -8.61
C ASN A 107 -14.16 6.48 -9.66
N PHE A 108 -13.77 5.26 -9.31
CA PHE A 108 -13.98 4.05 -10.14
C PHE A 108 -14.51 2.88 -9.32
N GLU A 109 -15.01 1.88 -10.03
CA GLU A 109 -15.70 0.70 -9.53
C GLU A 109 -14.83 -0.20 -8.66
N ASP A 110 -15.50 -0.93 -7.76
CA ASP A 110 -14.89 -2.05 -7.04
C ASP A 110 -14.75 -3.27 -7.94
N LYS A 111 -13.70 -4.06 -7.69
CA LYS A 111 -13.46 -5.34 -8.34
C LYS A 111 -13.12 -6.39 -7.31
N PHE A 112 -14.06 -7.31 -7.08
CA PHE A 112 -13.86 -8.46 -6.21
C PHE A 112 -13.54 -9.71 -7.03
N HIS A 113 -12.68 -10.56 -6.48
CA HIS A 113 -12.30 -11.84 -7.09
C HIS A 113 -12.22 -12.91 -6.00
N GLU A 114 -12.72 -14.11 -6.27
CA GLU A 114 -12.87 -15.15 -5.25
C GLU A 114 -11.55 -15.59 -4.60
N SER A 115 -10.45 -15.52 -5.37
CA SER A 115 -9.09 -15.83 -4.92
C SER A 115 -8.38 -14.67 -4.20
N LEU A 116 -8.96 -13.46 -4.20
CA LEU A 116 -8.36 -12.26 -3.62
C LEU A 116 -9.16 -11.83 -2.40
N ARG A 117 -8.73 -12.31 -1.22
CA ARG A 117 -9.36 -12.06 0.07
C ARG A 117 -8.38 -11.41 1.04
N ASP A 118 -8.90 -10.79 2.10
CA ASP A 118 -8.12 -10.26 3.23
C ASP A 118 -7.78 -11.39 4.24
N ASP A 119 -7.65 -12.63 3.76
CA ASP A 119 -7.36 -13.84 4.54
C ASP A 119 -5.87 -14.05 4.81
N LEU A 120 -5.02 -13.28 4.15
CA LEU A 120 -3.57 -13.32 4.27
C LEU A 120 -3.02 -11.97 4.75
N PRO A 121 -1.94 -11.99 5.54
CA PRO A 121 -1.34 -10.78 6.08
C PRO A 121 -0.70 -9.90 4.99
N PHE A 122 -0.56 -8.62 5.29
CA PHE A 122 0.06 -7.62 4.43
C PHE A 122 -0.57 -7.49 3.04
N THR A 123 -1.89 -7.66 2.99
CA THR A 123 -2.70 -7.46 1.79
C THR A 123 -2.88 -5.97 1.51
N VAL A 124 -2.85 -5.61 0.23
CA VAL A 124 -2.97 -4.24 -0.27
C VAL A 124 -4.29 -4.09 -1.01
N SER A 125 -5.14 -3.18 -0.52
CA SER A 125 -6.50 -3.00 -1.02
C SER A 125 -6.84 -1.52 -1.19
N MET A 126 -7.82 -1.20 -2.03
CA MET A 126 -8.28 0.19 -2.19
C MET A 126 -9.03 0.69 -0.95
N ASP A 127 -8.78 1.93 -0.56
CA ASP A 127 -9.49 2.61 0.53
C ASP A 127 -10.59 3.50 -0.06
N ASN A 128 -11.73 2.87 -0.36
CA ASN A 128 -12.94 3.52 -0.83
C ASN A 128 -13.56 4.42 0.27
N GLU A 129 -14.50 5.28 -0.10
CA GLU A 129 -15.10 6.29 0.78
C GLU A 129 -16.15 5.72 1.74
N GLY A 130 -16.12 4.41 2.02
CA GLY A 130 -17.16 3.70 2.78
C GLY A 130 -18.38 3.32 1.95
N GLU A 131 -18.45 3.77 0.70
CA GLU A 131 -19.50 3.42 -0.26
C GLU A 131 -18.94 2.61 -1.43
N PRO A 132 -19.68 1.64 -1.99
CA PRO A 132 -19.25 0.88 -3.15
C PRO A 132 -18.90 1.77 -4.35
N ASN A 133 -17.90 1.37 -5.13
CA ASN A 133 -17.47 2.03 -6.37
C ASN A 133 -16.94 3.46 -6.18
N THR A 134 -16.33 3.73 -5.03
CA THR A 134 -15.71 5.02 -4.71
C THR A 134 -14.19 4.94 -4.64
N ASN A 135 -13.57 4.10 -5.46
CA ASN A 135 -12.12 3.96 -5.49
C ASN A 135 -11.47 5.19 -6.14
N GLY A 136 -10.47 5.77 -5.47
CA GLY A 136 -9.71 6.93 -5.95
C GLY A 136 -8.22 6.62 -6.04
N SER A 137 -7.41 7.33 -5.26
CA SER A 137 -5.97 7.06 -5.13
C SER A 137 -5.56 6.46 -3.79
N ARG A 138 -6.43 6.47 -2.78
CA ARG A 138 -6.11 5.92 -1.47
C ARG A 138 -6.09 4.40 -1.49
N PHE A 139 -5.18 3.85 -0.70
CA PHE A 139 -5.06 2.42 -0.49
C PHE A 139 -4.64 2.15 0.95
N LEU A 140 -4.89 0.92 1.37
CA LEU A 140 -4.57 0.41 2.69
C LEU A 140 -3.68 -0.82 2.59
N ILE A 141 -2.95 -1.06 3.68
CA ILE A 141 -2.13 -2.25 3.87
C ILE A 141 -2.59 -2.88 5.18
N THR A 142 -2.93 -4.17 5.17
CA THR A 142 -3.30 -4.92 6.39
C THR A 142 -2.07 -5.32 7.20
N ASP A 143 -2.27 -5.68 8.46
CA ASP A 143 -1.20 -6.08 9.35
C ASP A 143 -0.84 -7.57 9.19
N ALA A 144 -0.22 -8.16 10.21
CA ALA A 144 0.18 -9.57 10.23
C ALA A 144 -0.99 -10.54 10.54
N VAL A 145 -2.22 -10.04 10.66
CA VAL A 145 -3.43 -10.80 11.00
C VAL A 145 -4.38 -10.81 9.80
N ALA A 146 -5.13 -11.91 9.66
CA ALA A 146 -6.19 -12.03 8.66
C ALA A 146 -7.43 -11.25 9.10
N HIS A 147 -8.10 -10.61 8.15
CA HIS A 147 -9.29 -9.80 8.38
C HIS A 147 -10.46 -10.21 7.47
N PRO A 148 -11.00 -11.44 7.61
CA PRO A 148 -12.08 -11.93 6.77
C PRO A 148 -13.36 -11.09 6.84
N GLU A 149 -13.55 -10.30 7.89
CA GLU A 149 -14.66 -9.33 8.01
C GLU A 149 -14.60 -8.17 7.00
N ARG A 150 -13.47 -8.03 6.29
CA ARG A 150 -13.22 -7.02 5.27
C ARG A 150 -13.37 -7.55 3.84
N ASP A 151 -13.58 -8.86 3.69
CA ASP A 151 -13.81 -9.48 2.39
C ASP A 151 -14.99 -8.82 1.67
N ASN A 152 -14.84 -8.59 0.37
CA ASN A 152 -15.82 -7.94 -0.50
C ASN A 152 -16.23 -6.51 -0.08
N LYS A 153 -15.43 -5.83 0.77
CA LYS A 153 -15.60 -4.40 1.07
C LYS A 153 -14.60 -3.51 0.35
N HIS A 154 -13.42 -4.04 0.07
CA HIS A 154 -12.33 -3.31 -0.56
C HIS A 154 -11.72 -4.14 -1.68
N THR A 155 -11.41 -3.50 -2.80
CA THR A 155 -10.74 -4.16 -3.92
C THR A 155 -9.32 -4.53 -3.53
N VAL A 156 -9.07 -5.82 -3.30
CA VAL A 156 -7.72 -6.38 -3.07
C VAL A 156 -6.99 -6.39 -4.41
N PHE A 157 -5.85 -5.70 -4.51
CA PHE A 157 -5.11 -5.58 -5.78
C PHE A 157 -3.61 -5.86 -5.65
N GLY A 158 -3.13 -6.16 -4.44
CA GLY A 158 -1.76 -6.59 -4.26
C GLY A 158 -1.46 -7.16 -2.88
N ARG A 159 -0.21 -7.55 -2.68
CA ARG A 159 0.32 -8.03 -1.41
C ARG A 159 1.76 -7.62 -1.23
N VAL A 160 2.14 -7.23 -0.02
CA VAL A 160 3.55 -6.99 0.30
C VAL A 160 4.28 -8.33 0.29
N VAL A 161 5.34 -8.43 -0.52
CA VAL A 161 6.21 -9.61 -0.63
C VAL A 161 7.62 -9.36 -0.06
N LYS A 162 7.95 -8.11 0.25
CA LYS A 162 9.18 -7.74 0.96
C LYS A 162 8.99 -6.48 1.78
N GLY A 163 9.60 -6.41 2.96
CA GLY A 163 9.57 -5.25 3.84
C GLY A 163 8.41 -5.25 4.86
N MET A 164 7.88 -6.43 5.18
CA MET A 164 6.84 -6.62 6.19
C MET A 164 7.27 -6.13 7.59
N ASP A 165 8.57 -6.24 7.90
CA ASP A 165 9.17 -5.73 9.13
C ASP A 165 8.94 -4.22 9.30
N VAL A 166 9.02 -3.45 8.22
CA VAL A 166 8.77 -2.01 8.26
C VAL A 166 7.28 -1.70 8.45
N VAL A 167 6.40 -2.43 7.77
CA VAL A 167 4.94 -2.34 7.99
C VAL A 167 4.63 -2.60 9.47
N GLN A 168 5.21 -3.64 10.04
CA GLN A 168 5.05 -3.98 11.45
C GLN A 168 5.58 -2.89 12.39
N VAL A 169 6.72 -2.25 12.07
CA VAL A 169 7.23 -1.10 12.83
C VAL A 169 6.23 0.05 12.84
N TYR A 170 5.56 0.36 11.72
CA TYR A 170 4.51 1.39 11.70
C TYR A 170 3.37 1.07 12.67
N TYR A 171 2.87 -0.18 12.65
CA TYR A 171 1.86 -0.63 13.61
C TYR A 171 2.32 -0.52 15.07
N LEU A 172 3.57 -0.87 15.37
CA LEU A 172 4.11 -0.81 16.73
C LEU A 172 4.35 0.62 17.20
N SER A 173 4.84 1.49 16.32
CA SER A 173 5.20 2.90 16.59
C SER A 173 4.01 3.81 16.90
N SER A 174 2.80 3.42 16.52
CA SER A 174 1.55 4.16 16.75
C SER A 174 1.11 4.21 18.23
N ARG A 175 2.03 4.18 19.21
CA ARG A 175 1.68 4.17 20.64
C ARG A 175 1.04 5.51 21.01
N THR A 176 -0.29 5.54 20.97
CA THR A 176 -1.23 6.48 21.62
C THR A 176 -0.76 7.93 21.76
N CYS A 177 -1.24 8.81 20.88
CA CYS A 177 -1.66 10.13 21.32
C CYS A 177 -3.11 9.98 21.80
N LYS A 178 -3.30 9.75 23.11
CA LYS A 178 -4.62 9.99 23.71
C LYS A 178 -4.80 11.51 23.68
N GLN A 179 -5.72 12.02 22.86
CA GLN A 179 -6.26 13.36 23.09
C GLN A 179 -7.00 13.31 24.42
N THR A 180 -6.38 13.85 25.46
CA THR A 180 -7.11 14.27 26.66
C THR A 180 -7.93 15.48 26.28
N SER A 181 -9.23 15.29 26.08
CA SER A 181 -10.20 16.38 26.05
C SER A 181 -10.35 16.92 27.49
N ASN A 182 -10.13 18.22 27.66
CA ASN A 182 -10.60 18.97 28.83
C ASN A 182 -12.08 19.32 28.65
#